data_AF-A0A843GXU5-F1
#
_entry.id   AF-A0A843GXU5-F1
#
_cell.length_a   1.000
_cell.length_b   1.000
_cell.length_c   1.000
_cell.angle_alpha   90.00
_cell.angle_beta   90.00
_cell.angle_gamma   90.00
#
_symmetry.space_group_name_H-M   'P 1'
#
loop_
_entity.id
_entity.type
_entity.pdbx_description
1 polymer ?
#
loop_
_entity_poly.entity_id
_entity_poly.type
_entity_poly.pdbx_seq_one_letter_code
_entity_poly.pdbx_strand_id
1 'polypeptide(L)'
;MARPVKEINKEQFESLCNLQCTLDEIAGFFKCNSDTINAWCKRTYNEGFSDTYKKYSQNGKISLRRYQYRLAEKNASMAIWLGKQWLGQTEKIEATTSFEDLTPLKDLLKGSDKDV
;
A
#
# COMPACT_ATOMS: atom_id res chain seq x y z
N MET A 1 -38.29 11.41 15.43
CA MET A 1 -37.95 10.01 15.77
C MET A 1 -36.49 9.78 15.42
N ALA A 2 -35.68 9.24 16.35
CA ALA A 2 -34.32 8.83 16.05
C ALA A 2 -34.34 7.50 15.29
N ARG A 3 -33.49 7.35 14.26
CA ARG A 3 -33.37 6.10 13.50
C ARG A 3 -32.88 4.98 14.44
N PRO A 4 -33.48 3.77 14.40
CA PRO A 4 -33.03 2.66 15.21
C PRO A 4 -31.56 2.32 14.90
N VAL A 5 -30.79 2.10 15.96
CA VAL A 5 -29.37 1.76 15.88
C VAL A 5 -29.23 0.39 15.23
N LYS A 6 -28.35 0.28 14.23
CA LYS A 6 -28.03 -1.01 13.64
C LYS A 6 -27.12 -1.80 14.59
N GLU A 7 -27.50 -3.05 14.83
CA GLU A 7 -26.67 -3.98 15.58
C GLU A 7 -25.57 -4.52 14.65
N ILE A 8 -24.32 -4.32 15.05
CA ILE A 8 -23.13 -4.78 14.33
C ILE A 8 -22.42 -5.74 15.27
N ASN A 9 -22.23 -6.98 14.80
CA ASN A 9 -21.49 -7.99 15.55
C ASN A 9 -20.00 -7.62 15.56
N LYS A 10 -19.45 -7.55 16.78
CA LYS A 10 -18.07 -7.13 17.04
C LYS A 10 -17.05 -8.06 16.37
N GLU A 11 -17.21 -9.37 16.56
CA GLU A 11 -16.27 -10.38 16.05
C GLU A 11 -16.26 -10.40 14.52
N GLN A 12 -17.43 -10.23 13.89
CA GLN A 12 -17.52 -10.12 12.44
C GLN A 12 -16.81 -8.86 11.91
N PHE A 13 -16.99 -7.71 12.57
CA PHE A 13 -16.30 -6.49 12.19
C PHE A 13 -14.78 -6.64 12.29
N GLU A 14 -14.28 -7.20 13.40
CA GLU A 14 -12.84 -7.43 13.61
C GLU A 14 -12.29 -8.44 12.59
N SER A 15 -13.06 -9.47 12.25
CA SER A 15 -12.71 -10.44 11.21
C SER A 15 -12.62 -9.81 9.81
N LEU A 16 -13.52 -8.89 9.47
CA LEU A 16 -13.45 -8.14 8.21
C LEU A 16 -12.25 -7.19 8.17
N CYS A 17 -11.91 -6.56 9.31
CA CYS A 17 -10.67 -5.78 9.42
C CYS A 17 -9.43 -6.67 9.20
N ASN A 18 -9.42 -7.89 9.74
CA ASN A 18 -8.36 -8.87 9.50
C ASN A 18 -8.23 -9.23 8.02
N LEU A 19 -9.35 -9.32 7.30
CA LEU A 19 -9.37 -9.55 5.86
C LEU A 19 -8.93 -8.33 5.02
N GLN A 20 -8.55 -7.22 5.67
CA GLN A 20 -8.22 -5.95 5.02
C GLN A 20 -9.37 -5.34 4.21
N CYS A 21 -10.63 -5.68 4.52
CA CYS A 21 -11.77 -5.05 3.86
C CYS A 21 -11.76 -3.54 4.11
N THR A 22 -12.12 -2.76 3.09
CA THR A 22 -12.30 -1.31 3.16
C THR A 22 -13.56 -0.96 3.97
N LEU A 23 -13.69 0.32 4.34
CA LEU A 23 -14.87 0.81 5.04
C LEU A 23 -16.15 0.54 4.25
N ASP A 24 -16.13 0.71 2.94
CA ASP A 24 -17.31 0.53 2.08
C ASP A 24 -17.69 -0.94 1.94
N GLU A 25 -16.72 -1.85 1.86
CA GLU A 25 -16.98 -3.30 1.87
C GLU A 25 -17.58 -3.75 3.21
N ILE A 26 -17.06 -3.23 4.33
CA ILE A 26 -17.60 -3.50 5.66
C ILE A 26 -19.03 -2.94 5.78
N ALA A 27 -19.25 -1.71 5.32
CA ALA A 27 -20.56 -1.07 5.33
C ALA A 27 -21.57 -1.84 4.46
N GLY A 28 -21.13 -2.32 3.29
CA GLY A 28 -21.89 -3.19 2.40
C GLY A 28 -22.25 -4.53 3.04
N PHE A 29 -21.30 -5.18 3.71
CA PHE A 29 -21.53 -6.43 4.45
C PHE A 29 -22.62 -6.26 5.51
N PHE A 30 -22.54 -5.19 6.30
CA PHE A 30 -23.55 -4.85 7.31
C PHE A 30 -24.77 -4.14 6.72
N LYS A 31 -24.87 -3.94 5.40
CA LYS A 31 -25.98 -3.24 4.72
C LYS A 31 -26.30 -1.89 5.38
N CYS A 32 -25.30 -1.05 5.60
CA CYS A 32 -25.42 0.27 6.21
C CYS A 32 -24.49 1.29 5.53
N ASN A 33 -24.54 2.54 5.98
CA ASN A 33 -23.63 3.58 5.48
C ASN A 33 -22.30 3.57 6.27
N SER A 34 -21.22 4.02 5.65
CA SER A 34 -19.89 4.19 6.26
C SER A 34 -19.93 5.03 7.55
N ASP A 35 -20.75 6.09 7.58
CA ASP A 35 -20.97 6.91 8.78
C ASP A 35 -21.54 6.10 9.95
N THR A 36 -22.39 5.10 9.66
CA THR A 36 -22.97 4.23 10.70
C THR A 36 -21.90 3.35 11.33
N ILE A 37 -20.97 2.84 10.53
CA ILE A 37 -19.81 2.08 11.02
C ILE A 37 -18.93 2.97 11.90
N ASN A 38 -18.60 4.19 11.46
CA ASN A 38 -17.75 5.10 12.24
C ASN A 38 -18.40 5.51 13.56
N ALA A 39 -19.70 5.83 13.55
CA ALA A 39 -20.46 6.12 14.76
C ALA A 39 -20.60 4.90 15.69
N TRP A 40 -20.65 3.69 15.14
CA TRP A 40 -20.59 2.46 15.92
C TRP A 40 -19.21 2.25 16.55
N CYS A 41 -18.11 2.45 15.80
CA CYS A 41 -16.75 2.36 16.35
C CYS A 41 -16.55 3.29 17.56
N LYS A 42 -17.04 4.55 17.46
CA LYS A 42 -16.95 5.51 18.57
C LYS A 42 -17.70 5.05 19.81
N ARG A 43 -18.84 4.39 19.66
CA ARG A 43 -19.64 3.91 20.80
C ARG A 43 -19.08 2.63 21.40
N THR A 44 -18.55 1.73 20.57
CA THR A 44 -18.10 0.40 20.99
C THR A 44 -16.65 0.38 21.47
N TYR A 45 -15.77 1.18 20.86
CA TYR A 45 -14.34 1.20 21.13
C TYR A 45 -13.83 2.54 21.67
N ASN A 46 -14.69 3.56 21.76
CA ASN A 46 -14.31 4.92 22.14
C ASN A 46 -13.29 5.56 21.18
N GLU A 47 -13.26 5.09 19.92
CA GLU A 47 -12.29 5.48 18.89
C GLU A 47 -12.97 5.60 17.52
N GLY A 48 -12.37 6.35 16.59
CA GLY A 48 -12.84 6.42 15.22
C GLY A 48 -12.46 5.18 14.40
N PHE A 49 -13.14 4.98 13.26
CA PHE A 49 -12.89 3.83 12.38
C PHE A 49 -11.41 3.66 12.00
N SER A 50 -10.70 4.73 11.67
CA SER A 50 -9.28 4.67 11.27
C SER A 50 -8.41 3.99 12.33
N ASP A 51 -8.57 4.36 13.60
CA ASP A 51 -7.70 3.85 14.67
C ASP A 51 -8.08 2.44 15.09
N THR A 52 -9.38 2.15 15.16
CA THR A 52 -9.89 0.79 15.34
C THR A 52 -9.41 -0.12 14.21
N TYR A 53 -9.56 0.29 12.95
CA TYR A 53 -9.13 -0.47 11.78
C TYR A 53 -7.62 -0.71 11.79
N LYS A 54 -6.80 0.30 12.13
CA LYS A 54 -5.34 0.12 12.26
C LYS A 54 -4.98 -0.96 13.27
N LYS A 55 -5.71 -1.10 14.39
CA LYS A 55 -5.45 -2.15 15.39
C LYS A 55 -5.82 -3.53 14.88
N TYR A 56 -7.05 -3.68 14.40
CA TYR A 56 -7.58 -4.99 14.02
C TYR A 56 -7.08 -5.48 12.65
N SER A 57 -6.61 -4.60 11.77
CA SER A 57 -6.00 -5.01 10.49
C SER A 57 -4.58 -5.59 10.62
N GLN A 58 -3.91 -5.49 11.77
CA GLN A 58 -2.52 -5.93 11.90
C GLN A 58 -2.34 -7.44 11.69
N ASN A 59 -3.27 -8.25 12.21
CA ASN A 59 -3.19 -9.70 12.06
C ASN A 59 -3.33 -10.12 10.59
N GLY A 60 -4.17 -9.42 9.81
CA GLY A 60 -4.23 -9.59 8.36
C GLY A 60 -2.89 -9.37 7.66
N LYS A 61 -2.20 -8.29 8.02
CA LYS A 61 -0.87 -7.96 7.48
C LYS A 61 0.18 -8.98 7.88
N ILE A 62 0.12 -9.53 9.11
CA ILE A 62 1.00 -10.61 9.56
C ILE A 62 0.77 -11.86 8.71
N SER A 63 -0.48 -12.23 8.47
CA SER A 63 -0.83 -13.37 7.61
C SER A 63 -0.31 -13.16 6.19
N LEU A 64 -0.54 -11.99 5.58
CA LEU A 64 -0.03 -11.66 4.26
C LEU A 64 1.49 -11.77 4.19
N ARG A 65 2.22 -11.21 5.17
CA ARG A 65 3.69 -11.33 5.25
C ARG A 65 4.15 -12.78 5.29
N ARG A 66 3.46 -13.63 6.07
CA ARG A 66 3.77 -15.07 6.13
C ARG A 66 3.60 -15.73 4.76
N TYR A 67 2.52 -15.41 4.03
CA TYR A 67 2.32 -15.91 2.68
C TYR A 67 3.41 -15.40 1.72
N GLN A 68 3.77 -14.12 1.79
CA GLN A 68 4.85 -13.56 0.96
C GLN A 68 6.19 -14.25 1.21
N TYR A 69 6.56 -14.52 2.47
CA TYR A 69 7.79 -15.25 2.79
C TYR A 69 7.79 -16.68 2.24
N ARG A 70 6.68 -17.41 2.43
CA ARG A 70 6.53 -18.76 1.85
C ARG A 70 6.59 -18.77 0.33
N LEU A 71 6.04 -17.74 -0.31
CA LEU A 71 6.08 -17.60 -1.77
C LEU A 71 7.51 -17.29 -2.25
N ALA A 72 8.26 -16.48 -1.51
CA ALA A 72 9.63 -16.12 -1.84
C ALA A 72 10.58 -17.32 -1.87
N GLU A 73 10.30 -18.38 -1.10
CA GLU A 73 11.08 -19.63 -1.15
C GLU A 73 11.07 -20.30 -2.54
N LYS A 74 10.02 -20.05 -3.36
CA LYS A 74 9.81 -20.70 -4.66
C LYS A 74 9.76 -19.73 -5.84
N ASN A 75 9.60 -18.43 -5.58
CA ASN A 75 9.42 -17.41 -6.60
C ASN A 75 10.49 -16.32 -6.47
N ALA A 76 11.41 -16.28 -7.45
CA ALA A 76 12.50 -15.31 -7.48
C ALA A 76 12.01 -13.86 -7.47
N SER A 77 10.93 -13.53 -8.19
CA SER A 77 10.38 -12.18 -8.24
C SER A 77 9.90 -11.70 -6.87
N MET A 78 9.27 -12.59 -6.08
CA MET A 78 8.85 -12.25 -4.71
C MET A 78 10.06 -12.08 -3.78
N ALA A 79 11.09 -12.93 -3.92
CA ALA A 79 12.34 -12.77 -3.17
C ALA A 79 13.05 -11.45 -3.48
N ILE A 80 13.15 -11.08 -4.76
CA ILE A 80 13.71 -9.79 -5.21
C ILE A 80 12.87 -8.63 -4.66
N TRP A 81 11.53 -8.72 -4.76
CA TRP A 81 10.65 -7.67 -4.25
C TRP A 81 10.85 -7.46 -2.74
N LEU A 82 10.90 -8.54 -1.96
CA LEU A 82 11.16 -8.44 -0.52
C LEU A 82 12.56 -7.90 -0.23
N GLY A 83 13.58 -8.32 -0.98
CA GLY A 83 14.94 -7.79 -0.87
C GLY A 83 15.01 -6.27 -1.11
N LYS A 84 14.28 -5.78 -2.12
CA LYS A 84 14.18 -4.34 -2.37
C LYS A 84 13.44 -3.61 -1.24
N GLN A 85 12.26 -4.09 -0.85
CA GLN A 85 11.39 -3.37 0.09
C GLN A 85 11.87 -3.44 1.56
N TRP A 86 12.44 -4.56 1.99
CA TRP A 86 12.80 -4.79 3.40
C TRP A 86 14.29 -4.70 3.68
N LEU A 87 15.14 -4.99 2.67
CA LEU A 87 16.60 -4.97 2.83
C LEU A 87 17.26 -3.77 2.13
N GLY A 88 16.47 -2.91 1.47
CA GLY A 88 16.99 -1.73 0.77
C GLY A 88 17.85 -2.06 -0.45
N GLN A 89 17.69 -3.26 -1.02
CA GLN A 89 18.43 -3.63 -2.22
C GLN A 89 18.00 -2.73 -3.39
N THR A 90 18.98 -2.27 -4.18
CA THR A 90 18.76 -1.41 -5.35
C THR A 90 19.44 -2.02 -6.56
N GLU A 91 18.84 -1.82 -7.73
CA GLU A 91 19.46 -2.21 -9.00
C GLU A 91 20.36 -1.07 -9.46
N LYS A 92 21.62 -1.39 -9.76
CA LYS A 92 22.53 -0.45 -10.42
C LYS A 92 22.25 -0.49 -11.90
N ILE A 93 21.87 0.66 -12.46
CA ILE A 93 21.77 0.85 -13.90
C ILE A 93 23.12 1.40 -14.34
N GLU A 94 23.96 0.56 -14.90
CA GLU A 94 25.19 1.01 -15.55
C GLU A 94 24.81 1.52 -16.95
N ALA A 95 24.74 2.84 -17.09
CA ALA A 95 24.54 3.47 -18.39
C ALA A 95 25.87 3.49 -19.15
N THR A 96 26.10 2.49 -19.99
CA THR A 96 27.22 2.50 -20.95
C THR A 96 26.87 3.50 -22.04
N THR A 97 27.21 4.77 -21.83
CA THR A 97 27.11 5.79 -22.88
C THR A 97 28.38 5.73 -23.71
N SER A 98 28.30 5.20 -24.93
CA SER A 98 29.38 5.29 -25.92
C SER A 98 29.63 6.77 -26.25
N PHE A 99 30.91 7.19 -26.19
CA PHE A 99 31.29 8.57 -26.51
C PHE A 99 31.00 8.95 -27.98
N GLU A 100 30.79 7.98 -28.87
CA GLU A 100 30.37 8.22 -30.26
C GLU A 100 29.01 8.94 -30.36
N ASP A 101 28.09 8.73 -29.40
CA ASP A 101 26.72 9.27 -29.47
C ASP A 101 26.61 10.75 -29.05
N LEU A 102 27.70 11.34 -28.55
CA LEU A 102 27.80 12.77 -28.19
C LEU A 102 28.25 13.64 -29.37
N THR A 103 28.32 13.07 -30.58
CA THR A 103 28.65 13.79 -31.82
C THR A 103 27.82 15.06 -32.02
N PRO A 104 26.48 15.08 -31.80
CA PRO A 104 25.69 16.30 -31.94
C PRO A 104 26.05 17.39 -30.94
N LEU A 105 26.50 17.02 -29.73
CA LEU A 105 26.86 17.96 -28.66
C LEU A 105 28.21 18.66 -28.95
N LYS A 106 29.16 17.92 -29.54
CA LYS A 106 30.46 18.46 -29.96
C LYS A 106 30.33 19.47 -31.10
N ASP A 107 29.37 19.27 -32.00
CA ASP A 107 29.13 20.18 -33.12
C ASP A 107 28.42 21.46 -32.68
N LEU A 108 27.59 21.40 -31.63
CA LEU A 108 26.99 22.59 -31.01
C LEU A 108 28.03 23.51 -30.34
N LEU A 109 29.03 22.92 -29.67
CA LEU A 109 30.10 23.67 -28.98
C LEU A 109 31.10 24.31 -29.94
N LYS A 110 31.26 23.77 -31.16
CA LYS A 110 32.11 24.39 -32.21
C LYS A 110 31.49 25.63 -32.85
N GLY A 111 30.18 25.84 -32.67
CA GLY A 111 29.47 27.00 -33.21
C GLY A 111 29.66 28.29 -32.43
N SER A 112 30.10 28.22 -31.16
CA SER A 112 30.18 29.38 -30.26
C SER A 112 31.51 30.15 -30.28
N ASP A 113 32.55 29.64 -30.96
CA ASP A 113 33.88 30.27 -31.03
C ASP A 113 34.12 31.11 -32.30
N LYS A 114 33.08 31.38 -33.12
CA LYS A 114 33.25 32.10 -34.40
C LYS A 114 32.92 33.59 -34.39
N ASP A 115 32.53 34.15 -33.25
CA ASP A 115 32.17 35.57 -33.14
C ASP A 115 32.92 36.29 -31.99
N VAL A 116 34.27 36.29 -32.02
CA VAL A 116 35.14 37.32 -31.38
C VAL A 116 36.40 37.51 -32.21
#